data_AF-A0A949UIJ5-F1
#
_entry.id   AF-A0A949UIJ5-F1
#
_cell.length_a   1.000
_cell.length_b   1.000
_cell.length_c   1.000
_cell.angle_alpha   90.00
_cell.angle_beta   90.00
_cell.angle_gamma   90.00
#
_symmetry.space_group_name_H-M   'P 1'
#
loop_
_entity.id
_entity.type
_entity.pdbx_description
1 polymer ?
#
loop_
_entity_poly.entity_id
_entity_poly.type
_entity_poly.pdbx_seq_one_letter_code
_entity_poly.pdbx_strand_id
1 'polypeptide(L)'
;MNSIDCKELYFLLDADGAVVAYQEKEQSWAGALAFSSEALARNFLQVSHLEVAEIVAVETEDQPNLRTLIAALKRRPIRYLLLDLDYQSGVCRQVDFEGDGLGAIRQRQFAAARAHGG
;
A
#
# COMPACT_ATOMS: atom_id res chain seq x y z
N MET A 1 7.36 16.94 -10.66
CA MET A 1 6.77 15.71 -11.27
C MET A 1 6.69 14.68 -10.16
N ASN A 2 5.60 14.69 -9.37
CA ASN A 2 5.38 13.80 -8.22
C ASN A 2 3.98 13.14 -8.34
N SER A 3 3.56 12.76 -9.54
CA SER A 3 2.28 12.09 -9.74
C SER A 3 2.48 10.58 -9.79
N ILE A 4 1.48 9.83 -9.34
CA ILE A 4 1.41 8.40 -9.62
C ILE A 4 1.10 8.25 -11.12
N ASP A 5 1.99 7.60 -11.86
CA ASP A 5 1.89 7.42 -13.32
C ASP A 5 1.10 6.15 -13.73
N CYS A 6 0.21 5.64 -12.88
CA CYS A 6 -0.67 4.52 -13.20
C CYS A 6 -2.15 4.95 -13.19
N LYS A 7 -2.95 4.33 -14.06
CA LYS A 7 -4.39 4.63 -14.20
C LYS A 7 -5.21 4.10 -13.02
N GLU A 8 -4.73 3.04 -12.39
CA GLU A 8 -5.41 2.36 -11.31
C GLU A 8 -4.41 2.04 -10.19
N LEU A 9 -4.90 2.05 -8.96
CA LEU A 9 -4.23 1.53 -7.78
C LEU A 9 -4.97 0.29 -7.31
N TYR A 10 -4.23 -0.77 -7.08
CA TYR A 10 -4.74 -2.05 -6.63
C TYR A 10 -4.47 -2.18 -5.13
N PHE A 11 -5.53 -2.35 -4.35
CA PHE A 11 -5.48 -2.52 -2.90
C PHE A 11 -5.83 -3.96 -2.53
N LEU A 12 -5.18 -4.46 -1.49
CA LEU A 12 -5.46 -5.77 -0.91
C LEU A 12 -6.49 -5.61 0.20
N LEU A 13 -7.54 -6.44 0.19
CA LEU A 13 -8.55 -6.48 1.25
C LEU A 13 -8.48 -7.80 2.03
N ASP A 14 -8.50 -7.72 3.35
CA ASP A 14 -8.68 -8.89 4.21
C ASP A 14 -10.13 -9.43 4.15
N ALA A 15 -10.40 -10.51 4.88
CA ALA A 15 -11.71 -11.16 4.91
C ALA A 15 -12.85 -10.26 5.44
N ASP A 16 -12.52 -9.20 6.19
CA ASP A 16 -13.47 -8.22 6.71
C ASP A 16 -13.64 -7.02 5.76
N GLY A 17 -12.99 -7.04 4.59
CA GLY A 17 -13.00 -5.96 3.62
C GLY A 17 -12.13 -4.77 4.01
N ALA A 18 -11.22 -4.94 4.97
CA ALA A 18 -10.29 -3.88 5.36
C ALA A 18 -9.02 -3.90 4.51
N VAL A 19 -8.53 -2.69 4.18
CA VAL A 19 -7.28 -2.52 3.45
C VAL A 19 -6.10 -3.04 4.26
N VAL A 20 -5.33 -3.94 3.67
CA VAL A 20 -4.11 -4.48 4.28
C VAL A 20 -3.05 -3.38 4.37
N ALA A 21 -2.41 -3.29 5.53
CA ALA A 21 -1.36 -2.33 5.81
C ALA A 21 -0.11 -3.03 6.32
N TYR A 22 1.05 -2.43 6.05
CA TYR A 22 2.34 -2.85 6.58
C TYR A 22 2.80 -1.92 7.69
N GLN A 23 3.17 -2.49 8.83
CA GLN A 23 3.68 -1.79 9.99
C GLN A 23 5.07 -2.32 10.31
N GLU A 24 6.08 -1.44 10.29
CA GLU A 24 7.41 -1.80 10.79
C GLU A 24 7.37 -2.09 12.28
N LYS A 25 8.23 -3.00 12.71
CA LYS A 25 8.45 -3.28 14.13
C LYS A 25 8.74 -1.97 14.86
N GLU A 26 8.12 -1.79 16.03
CA GLU A 26 8.29 -0.63 16.92
C GLU A 26 7.70 0.70 16.41
N GLN A 27 7.12 0.76 15.21
CA GLN A 27 6.38 1.95 14.77
C GLN A 27 4.95 1.95 15.30
N SER A 28 4.42 3.11 15.66
CA SER A 28 3.02 3.29 16.07
C SER A 28 2.06 3.55 14.90
N TRP A 29 2.56 3.46 13.66
CA TRP A 29 1.84 3.75 12.43
C TRP A 29 2.22 2.78 11.32
N ALA A 30 1.31 2.62 10.37
CA ALA A 30 1.41 1.73 9.22
C ALA A 30 1.31 2.50 7.90
N GLY A 31 1.66 1.84 6.80
CA GLY A 31 1.36 2.26 5.43
C GLY A 31 0.40 1.29 4.76
N ALA A 32 -0.63 1.79 4.09
CA ALA A 32 -1.54 0.93 3.33
C ALA A 32 -0.82 0.38 2.09
N LEU A 33 -0.98 -0.91 1.81
CA LEU A 33 -0.40 -1.52 0.62
C LEU A 33 -1.22 -1.14 -0.61
N ALA A 34 -0.53 -0.65 -1.63
CA ALA A 34 -1.10 -0.33 -2.93
C ALA A 34 -0.14 -0.80 -4.03
N PHE A 35 -0.69 -1.17 -5.18
CA PHE A 35 0.10 -1.66 -6.31
C PHE A 35 -0.32 -0.94 -7.59
N SER A 36 0.64 -0.68 -8.46
CA SER A 36 0.40 -0.05 -9.77
C SER A 36 -0.16 -1.01 -10.82
N SER A 37 -0.23 -2.31 -10.50
CA SER A 37 -0.90 -3.33 -11.30
C SER A 37 -1.36 -4.52 -10.44
N GLU A 38 -2.39 -5.22 -10.89
CA GLU A 38 -2.85 -6.47 -10.27
C GLU A 38 -1.75 -7.54 -10.24
N ALA A 39 -0.91 -7.61 -11.28
CA ALA A 39 0.18 -8.58 -11.35
C ALA A 39 1.21 -8.39 -10.22
N LEU A 40 1.55 -7.14 -9.88
CA LEU A 40 2.44 -6.85 -8.76
C LEU A 40 1.80 -7.21 -7.42
N ALA A 41 0.50 -6.92 -7.25
CA ALA A 41 -0.27 -7.32 -6.07
C ALA A 41 -0.26 -8.84 -5.88
N ARG A 42 -0.54 -9.60 -6.95
CA ARG A 42 -0.52 -11.09 -6.93
C ARG A 42 0.87 -11.64 -6.62
N ASN A 43 1.92 -11.07 -7.21
CA ASN A 43 3.28 -11.47 -6.92
C ASN A 43 3.63 -11.26 -5.43
N PHE A 44 3.25 -10.11 -4.88
CA PHE A 44 3.42 -9.81 -3.46
C PHE A 44 2.71 -10.85 -2.56
N LEU A 45 1.46 -11.22 -2.88
CA LEU A 45 0.73 -12.26 -2.14
C LEU A 45 1.43 -13.62 -2.20
N GLN A 46 1.94 -14.00 -3.37
CA GLN A 46 2.63 -15.27 -3.56
C GLN A 46 3.89 -15.38 -2.68
N VAL A 47 4.65 -14.29 -2.54
CA VAL A 47 5.90 -14.28 -1.75
C VAL A 47 5.69 -14.00 -0.26
N SER A 48 4.63 -13.27 0.09
CA SER A 48 4.33 -12.92 1.49
C SER A 48 3.51 -13.98 2.22
N HIS A 49 2.86 -14.88 1.48
CA HIS A 49 1.91 -15.87 2.00
C HIS A 49 0.76 -15.26 2.80
N LEU A 50 0.42 -13.99 2.53
CA LEU A 50 -0.74 -13.34 3.13
C LEU A 50 -2.03 -13.94 2.58
N GLU A 51 -2.96 -14.24 3.48
CA GLU A 51 -4.34 -14.56 3.11
C GLU A 51 -5.09 -13.24 2.88
N VAL A 52 -5.43 -13.00 1.61
CA VAL A 52 -6.18 -11.83 1.17
C VAL A 52 -7.44 -12.32 0.48
N ALA A 53 -8.56 -11.70 0.82
CA ALA A 53 -9.87 -12.09 0.28
C ALA A 53 -10.07 -11.53 -1.13
N GLU A 54 -9.63 -10.30 -1.38
CA GLU A 54 -9.86 -9.62 -2.66
C GLU A 54 -8.74 -8.62 -3.01
N ILE A 55 -8.52 -8.43 -4.32
CA ILE A 55 -7.74 -7.32 -4.86
C ILE A 55 -8.72 -6.38 -5.56
N VAL A 56 -8.80 -5.13 -5.11
CA VAL A 56 -9.72 -4.12 -5.65
C VAL A 56 -8.94 -3.02 -6.37
N ALA A 57 -9.37 -2.66 -7.57
CA ALA A 57 -8.84 -1.54 -8.34
C ALA A 57 -9.58 -0.25 -8.03
N VAL A 58 -8.84 0.85 -7.89
CA VAL A 58 -9.37 2.21 -7.76
C VAL A 58 -8.71 3.07 -8.83
N GLU A 59 -9.51 3.67 -9.70
CA GLU A 59 -9.00 4.59 -10.72
C GLU A 59 -8.35 5.82 -10.06
N THR A 60 -7.15 6.19 -10.51
CA THR A 60 -6.42 7.35 -9.96
C THR A 60 -7.05 8.68 -10.38
N GLU A 61 -7.80 8.69 -11.47
CA GLU A 61 -8.58 9.84 -11.94
C GLU A 61 -9.91 10.01 -11.17
N ASP A 62 -10.39 8.98 -10.47
CA ASP A 62 -11.57 9.05 -9.61
C ASP A 62 -11.24 9.68 -8.25
N GLN A 63 -11.03 10.98 -8.29
CA GLN A 63 -10.66 11.79 -7.13
C GLN A 63 -11.67 11.70 -5.96
N PRO A 64 -13.00 11.68 -6.17
CA PRO A 64 -13.97 11.48 -5.08
C PRO A 64 -13.80 10.16 -4.33
N ASN A 65 -13.66 9.04 -5.05
CA ASN A 65 -13.48 7.73 -4.42
C ASN A 65 -12.13 7.61 -3.72
N LEU A 66 -11.06 8.11 -4.36
CA LEU A 66 -9.73 8.13 -3.76
C LEU A 66 -9.69 8.97 -2.47
N ARG A 67 -10.36 10.12 -2.44
CA ARG A 67 -10.47 10.95 -1.23
C ARG A 67 -11.21 10.23 -0.12
N THR A 68 -12.31 9.56 -0.45
CA THR A 68 -13.09 8.80 0.51
C THR A 68 -12.27 7.66 1.11
N LEU A 69 -11.50 6.95 0.28
CA LEU A 69 -10.59 5.90 0.71
C LEU A 69 -9.50 6.46 1.65
N ILE A 70 -8.81 7.53 1.26
CA ILE A 70 -7.75 8.14 2.08
C ILE A 70 -8.29 8.64 3.42
N ALA A 71 -9.46 9.29 3.43
CA ALA A 71 -10.12 9.69 4.65
C ALA A 71 -10.45 8.49 5.56
N ALA A 72 -10.88 7.36 4.99
CA ALA A 72 -11.13 6.13 5.74
C ALA A 72 -9.84 5.52 6.31
N LEU A 73 -8.75 5.47 5.52
CA LEU A 73 -7.44 4.99 5.96
C LEU A 73 -6.91 5.80 7.15
N LYS A 74 -7.04 7.13 7.09
CA LYS A 74 -6.58 8.06 8.15
C LYS A 74 -7.35 7.95 9.47
N ARG A 75 -8.51 7.27 9.51
CA ARG A 75 -9.21 6.95 10.76
C ARG A 75 -8.48 5.86 11.56
N ARG A 76 -7.57 5.14 10.91
CA ARG A 76 -6.62 4.19 11.50
C ARG A 76 -5.24 4.85 11.59
N PRO A 77 -4.25 4.26 12.27
CA PRO A 77 -2.88 4.80 12.31
C PRO A 77 -2.13 4.59 10.97
N ILE A 78 -2.76 4.84 9.83
CA ILE A 78 -2.18 4.76 8.49
C ILE A 78 -1.83 6.17 8.03
N ARG A 79 -0.58 6.37 7.59
CA ARG A 79 -0.06 7.71 7.26
C ARG A 79 0.24 7.96 5.78
N TYR A 80 0.35 6.90 4.99
CA TYR A 80 0.75 6.97 3.58
C TYR A 80 0.41 5.66 2.88
N LEU A 81 0.52 5.64 1.56
CA LEU A 81 0.55 4.41 0.76
C LEU A 81 1.98 3.90 0.61
N LEU A 82 2.11 2.58 0.58
CA LEU A 82 3.30 1.87 0.16
C LEU A 82 3.02 1.26 -1.20
N LEU A 83 3.42 2.00 -2.23
CA LEU A 83 3.23 1.65 -3.61
C LEU A 83 4.32 0.67 -4.06
N ASP A 84 3.88 -0.48 -4.58
CA ASP A 84 4.73 -1.55 -5.12
C ASP A 84 5.79 -2.01 -4.12
N LEU A 85 5.37 -2.30 -2.88
CA LEU A 85 6.27 -2.88 -1.89
C LEU A 85 6.78 -4.24 -2.37
N ASP A 86 8.08 -4.34 -2.57
CA ASP A 86 8.76 -5.62 -2.74
C ASP A 86 8.97 -6.24 -1.35
N TYR A 87 8.29 -7.38 -1.12
CA TYR A 87 8.35 -8.09 0.16
C TYR A 87 9.76 -8.59 0.51
N GLN A 88 10.55 -8.98 -0.49
CA GLN A 88 11.88 -9.57 -0.29
C GLN A 88 12.93 -8.49 -0.03
N SER A 89 12.94 -7.42 -0.83
CA SER A 89 13.94 -6.36 -0.73
C SER A 89 13.56 -5.22 0.22
N GLY A 90 12.27 -5.11 0.55
CA GLY A 90 11.69 -4.01 1.32
C GLY A 90 11.61 -2.69 0.54
N VAL A 91 11.97 -2.67 -0.75
CA VAL A 91 11.95 -1.47 -1.57
C VAL A 91 10.52 -1.14 -1.99
N CYS A 92 10.16 0.14 -1.93
CA CYS A 92 8.86 0.63 -2.38
C CYS A 92 8.91 2.14 -2.69
N ARG A 93 7.79 2.66 -3.19
CA ARG A 93 7.52 4.09 -3.22
C ARG A 93 6.51 4.42 -2.14
N GLN A 94 6.87 5.30 -1.21
CA GLN A 94 5.93 5.87 -0.27
C GLN A 94 5.21 7.06 -0.90
N VAL A 95 3.88 7.10 -0.79
CA VAL A 95 3.05 8.24 -1.21
C VAL A 95 2.38 8.84 0.01
N ASP A 96 2.82 10.03 0.42
CA ASP A 96 2.28 10.71 1.59
C ASP A 96 0.83 11.16 1.34
N PHE A 97 0.02 11.28 2.40
CA PHE A 97 -1.31 11.86 2.29
C PHE A 97 -1.25 13.38 2.49
N GLU A 98 -1.79 14.13 1.52
CA GLU A 98 -1.92 15.59 1.58
C GLU A 98 -3.40 15.98 1.68
N GLY A 99 -3.84 16.34 2.89
CA GLY A 99 -5.27 16.40 3.17
C GLY A 99 -5.90 15.02 3.01
N ASP A 100 -6.91 14.91 2.15
CA ASP A 100 -7.51 13.64 1.75
C ASP A 100 -7.06 13.20 0.35
N GLY A 101 -5.97 13.76 -0.17
CA GLY A 101 -5.39 13.41 -1.47
C GLY A 101 -4.06 12.68 -1.35
N LEU A 102 -3.58 12.20 -2.50
CA LEU A 102 -2.21 11.73 -2.66
C LEU A 102 -1.27 12.93 -2.77
N GLY A 103 -0.16 12.86 -2.05
CA GLY A 103 0.86 13.90 -2.01
C GLY A 103 2.18 13.45 -2.59
N ALA A 104 3.27 13.95 -2.00
CA ALA A 104 4.62 13.66 -2.41
C ALA A 104 4.95 12.15 -2.44
N ILE A 105 5.69 11.76 -3.47
CA ILE A 105 6.23 10.40 -3.65
C ILE A 105 7.71 10.40 -3.26
N ARG A 106 8.11 9.43 -2.46
CA ARG A 106 9.51 9.21 -2.09
C ARG A 106 9.88 7.74 -2.13
N GLN A 107 11.09 7.42 -2.55
CA GLN A 107 11.58 6.06 -2.46
C GLN A 107 11.87 5.71 -1.00
N ARG A 108 11.52 4.48 -0.62
CA ARG A 108 11.75 3.98 0.73
C ARG A 108 12.24 2.54 0.65
N GLN A 109 13.10 2.18 1.59
CA GLN A 109 13.52 0.81 1.80
C GLN A 109 13.29 0.44 3.26
N PHE A 110 12.46 -0.58 3.45
CA PHE A 110 12.24 -1.20 4.75
C PHE A 110 13.31 -2.24 5.01
N ALA A 111 13.52 -2.57 6.28
CA ALA A 111 14.26 -3.77 6.62
C ALA A 111 13.55 -4.95 5.94
N ALA A 112 14.22 -5.59 4.97
CA ALA A 112 13.76 -6.84 4.39
C ALA A 112 13.39 -7.78 5.53
N ALA A 113 12.33 -8.58 5.34
CA ALA A 113 12.06 -9.72 6.19
C ALA A 113 13.21 -10.72 6.01
N ARG A 114 14.36 -10.45 6.64
CA ARG A 114 15.51 -11.35 6.69
C ARG A 114 15.05 -12.60 7.41
N ALA A 115 14.85 -13.65 6.63
CA ALA A 115 15.05 -15.05 6.97
C ALA A 115 15.06 -15.34 8.47
N HIS A 116 13.88 -15.46 9.09
CA HIS A 116 13.73 -16.35 10.24
C HIS A 116 13.71 -17.78 9.69
N GLY A 117 14.88 -18.26 9.29
CA GLY A 117 15.13 -19.63 8.87
C GLY A 117 16.58 -19.96 9.17
N GLY A 118 16.82 -20.64 10.30
CA GLY A 118 18.12 -21.13 10.74
C GLY A 118 18.47 -20.72 12.16
#